data_AF-A0A6I6S1V7-F1
#
_entry.id   AF-A0A6I6S1V7-F1
#
_cell.length_a   1.000
_cell.length_b   1.000
_cell.length_c   1.000
_cell.angle_alpha   90.00
_cell.angle_beta   90.00
_cell.angle_gamma   90.00
#
_symmetry.space_group_name_H-M   'P 1'
#
loop_
_entity.id
_entity.type
_entity.pdbx_description
1 polymer ?
#
loop_
_entity_poly.entity_id
_entity_poly.type
_entity_poly.pdbx_seq_one_letter_code
_entity_poly.pdbx_strand_id
1 'polypeptide(L)' 'MGGFAESVRERVRAARAAVAAARTADDAYALAVAEDELDDALRIARSVGVDPDGGNASGAQGGAAE' A
#
# COMPACT_ATOMS: atom_id res chain seq x y z
N MET A 1 -14.15 -8.52 -9.65
CA MET A 1 -13.21 -9.24 -8.77
C MET A 1 -11.82 -8.71 -9.05
N GLY A 2 -11.33 -7.76 -8.24
CA GLY A 2 -9.95 -7.30 -8.33
C GLY A 2 -9.01 -8.44 -7.95
N GLY A 3 -7.98 -8.69 -8.75
CA GLY A 3 -7.02 -9.76 -8.49
C GLY A 3 -6.17 -9.48 -7.26
N PHE A 4 -5.19 -10.36 -6.99
CA PHE A 4 -4.26 -10.22 -5.86
C PHE A 4 -3.68 -8.81 -5.71
N ALA A 5 -3.25 -8.17 -6.81
CA ALA A 5 -2.70 -6.82 -6.79
C ALA A 5 -3.71 -5.78 -6.28
N GLU A 6 -4.99 -5.93 -6.62
CA GLU A 6 -6.03 -5.01 -6.14
C GLU A 6 -6.29 -5.21 -4.65
N SER A 7 -6.31 -6.45 -4.16
CA SER A 7 -6.43 -6.73 -2.73
C SER A 7 -5.28 -6.13 -1.91
N VAL A 8 -4.06 -6.15 -2.45
CA VAL A 8 -2.89 -5.52 -1.81
C VAL A 8 -3.06 -3.99 -1.76
N ARG A 9 -3.52 -3.36 -2.84
CA ARG A 9 -3.81 -1.91 -2.87
C ARG A 9 -4.92 -1.53 -1.90
N GLU A 10 -5.99 -2.30 -1.84
CA GLU A 10 -7.08 -2.06 -0.89
C GLU A 10 -6.59 -2.16 0.55
N ARG A 11 -5.68 -3.09 0.87
CA ARG A 11 -5.05 -3.15 2.20
C ARG A 11 -4.28 -1.88 2.53
N VAL A 12 -3.48 -1.37 1.59
CA VAL A 12 -2.74 -0.12 1.79
C VAL A 12 -3.70 1.07 1.95
N ARG A 13 -4.77 1.14 1.16
CA ARG A 13 -5.79 2.18 1.26
C ARG A 13 -6.48 2.16 2.62
N ALA A 14 -6.84 0.97 3.11
CA ALA A 14 -7.45 0.80 4.42
C ALA A 14 -6.52 1.23 5.56
N ALA A 15 -5.25 0.84 5.52
CA ALA A 15 -4.27 1.25 6.54
C ALA A 15 -4.05 2.78 6.56
N ARG A 16 -3.96 3.42 5.38
CA ARG A 16 -3.88 4.89 5.28
C ARG A 16 -5.11 5.58 5.89
N ALA A 17 -6.30 5.03 5.65
CA ALA A 17 -7.53 5.55 6.24
C ALA A 17 -7.55 5.40 7.77
N ALA A 18 -7.05 4.27 8.30
CA ALA A 18 -6.93 4.05 9.73
C ALA A 18 -5.97 5.06 10.40
N VAL A 19 -4.81 5.34 9.79
CA VAL A 19 -3.88 6.37 10.27
C VAL A 19 -4.55 7.75 10.32
N ALA A 20 -5.26 8.14 9.26
CA ALA A 20 -5.98 9.41 9.22
C ALA A 20 -7.07 9.52 10.30
N ALA A 21 -7.80 8.42 10.53
CA ALA A 21 -8.83 8.34 11.56
C ALA A 21 -8.22 8.47 12.97
N ALA A 22 -7.14 7.73 13.25
CA ALA A 22 -6.46 7.79 14.55
C ALA A 22 -5.88 9.18 14.86
N ARG A 23 -5.29 9.85 13.85
CA ARG A 23 -4.84 11.26 13.99
C ARG A 23 -5.99 12.21 14.27
N THR A 24 -7.12 12.04 13.60
CA THR A 24 -8.31 12.88 13.81
C THR A 24 -8.89 12.70 15.21
N ALA A 25 -8.78 11.49 15.76
CA ALA A 25 -9.25 11.15 17.10
C ALA A 25 -8.26 11.54 18.23
N ASP A 26 -7.05 11.99 17.88
CA ASP A 26 -5.94 12.20 18.83
C ASP A 26 -5.64 10.96 19.70
N ASP A 27 -5.80 9.78 19.11
CA ASP A 27 -5.54 8.50 19.78
C ASP A 27 -4.11 8.03 19.46
N ALA A 28 -3.19 8.35 20.36
CA ALA A 28 -1.78 8.02 20.20
C ALA A 28 -1.50 6.50 20.09
N TYR A 29 -2.28 5.66 20.78
CA TYR A 29 -2.11 4.21 20.72
C TYR A 29 -2.62 3.67 19.38
N ALA A 30 -3.83 4.06 18.99
CA ALA A 30 -4.39 3.66 17.70
C ALA A 30 -3.54 4.17 16.53
N LEU A 31 -2.93 5.36 16.68
CA LEU A 31 -2.01 5.90 15.68
C LEU A 31 -0.79 5.01 15.52
N ALA A 32 -0.13 4.62 16.62
CA ALA A 32 1.05 3.75 16.58
C ALA A 32 0.73 2.40 15.92
N VAL A 33 -0.42 1.79 16.25
CA VAL A 33 -0.87 0.53 15.64
C VAL A 33 -1.15 0.71 14.15
N ALA A 34 -1.85 1.78 13.75
CA ALA A 34 -2.19 2.02 12.35
C ALA A 34 -0.96 2.34 11.49
N GLU A 35 0.05 3.00 12.06
CA GLU A 35 1.32 3.28 11.38
C GLU A 35 2.14 1.99 11.14
N ASP A 36 2.20 1.07 12.11
CA ASP A 36 2.84 -0.25 11.96
C ASP A 36 2.14 -1.09 10.87
N GLU A 37 0.80 -1.14 10.89
CA GLU A 37 0.02 -1.84 9.87
C GLU A 37 0.18 -1.23 8.46
N LEU A 38 0.34 0.10 8.36
CA LEU A 38 0.63 0.76 7.10
C LEU A 38 2.02 0.39 6.58
N ASP A 39 3.04 0.38 7.43
CA ASP A 39 4.39 -0.04 7.05
C ASP A 39 4.38 -1.50 6.56
N ASP A 40 3.67 -2.38 7.27
CA ASP A 40 3.52 -3.79 6.89
C ASP A 40 2.81 -3.97 5.55
N ALA A 41 1.74 -3.22 5.30
CA ALA A 41 1.04 -3.26 4.02
C ALA A 41 1.94 -2.78 2.86
N LEU A 42 2.73 -1.72 3.07
CA LEU A 42 3.68 -1.21 2.09
C LEU A 42 4.85 -2.17 1.85
N ARG A 43 5.35 -2.80 2.91
CA ARG A 43 6.39 -3.83 2.86
C ARG A 43 5.94 -5.04 2.05
N ILE A 44 4.70 -5.50 2.26
CA ILE A 44 4.10 -6.58 1.45
C ILE A 44 3.94 -6.14 0.00
N ALA A 45 3.41 -4.94 -0.28
CA ALA A 45 3.25 -4.45 -1.65
C ALA A 45 4.58 -4.46 -2.41
N ARG A 46 5.65 -3.97 -1.75
CA ARG A 46 7.00 -3.99 -2.30
C ARG A 46 7.53 -5.41 -2.53
N SER A 47 7.33 -6.33 -1.59
CA SER A 47 7.86 -7.70 -1.69
C SER A 47 7.25 -8.49 -2.84
N VAL A 48 6.02 -8.15 -3.23
CA VAL A 48 5.29 -8.81 -4.33
C VAL A 48 5.24 -7.97 -5.61
N GLY A 49 5.99 -6.85 -5.66
CA GLY A 49 6.10 -6.01 -6.86
C GLY A 49 4.83 -5.26 -7.25
N VAL A 50 3.93 -5.02 -6.30
CA VAL A 50 2.69 -4.25 -6.53
C VAL A 50 2.94 -2.79 -6.18
N ASP A 51 2.66 -1.91 -7.13
CA ASP A 51 2.57 -0.47 -6.84
C ASP A 51 1.27 -0.19 -6.03
N PRO A 52 1.40 0.29 -4.78
CA PRO A 52 0.25 0.60 -3.93
C PRO A 52 -0.63 1.74 -4.45
N ASP A 53 -0.08 2.62 -5.29
CA ASP A 53 -0.79 3.77 -5.84
C ASP A 53 -1.41 3.49 -7.22
N GLY A 54 -1.26 2.25 -7.72
CA GLY A 54 -1.88 1.79 -8.96
C GLY A 54 -1.15 2.21 -10.23
N GLY A 55 0.08 2.71 -10.13
CA GLY A 55 0.93 2.94 -11.29
C GLY A 55 1.22 1.64 -12.01
N ASN A 56 0.97 1.65 -13.32
CA ASN A 56 1.37 0.59 -14.20
C ASN A 56 2.90 0.55 -14.29
N ALA A 57 3.57 -0.33 -13.53
CA ALA A 57 5.01 -0.58 -13.68
C ALA A 57 5.39 -1.26 -15.03
N SER A 58 4.45 -1.39 -15.99
CA SER A 58 4.74 -1.73 -17.39
C SER A 58 5.14 -0.49 -18.18
N GLY A 59 6.32 0.05 -17.84
CA GLY A 59 6.96 1.13 -18.60
C GLY A 59 8.49 1.09 -18.65
N ALA A 60 9.15 0.18 -17.90
CA ALA A 60 10.61 0.16 -17.78
C ALA A 60 11.27 -1.15 -18.23
N GLN A 61 10.58 -1.98 -19.02
CA GLN A 61 11.16 -3.16 -19.70
C GLN A 61 10.79 -3.14 -21.18
N GLY A 62 11.07 -2.02 -21.86
CA GLY A 62 11.19 -2.00 -23.31
C GLY A 62 12.52 -2.64 -23.66
N GLY A 63 12.47 -3.85 -24.25
CA GLY A 63 13.65 -4.56 -24.71
C GLY A 63 14.50 -3.69 -25.63
N ALA A 64 15.80 -3.64 -25.34
CA ALA A 64 16.78 -3.31 -26.35
C ALA A 64 16.79 -4.48 -27.35
N ALA A 65 16.07 -4.31 -28.46
CA ALA A 65 16.37 -4.98 -29.72
C ALA A 65 17.43 -4.12 -30.43
N GLU A 66 18.66 -4.63 -30.54
CA GLU A 66 19.31 -5.10 -31.78
C GLU A 66 20.71 -5.65 -31.47
#